data_AF-A0A3S1H0Z8-F1
#
_entry.id   AF-A0A3S1H0Z8-F1
#
_cell.length_a   1.000
_cell.length_b   1.000
_cell.length_c   1.000
_cell.angle_alpha   90.00
_cell.angle_beta   90.00
_cell.angle_gamma   90.00
#
_symmetry.space_group_name_H-M   'P 1'
#
loop_
_entity.id
_entity.type
_entity.pdbx_description
1 polymer ?
#
loop_
_entity_poly.entity_id
_entity_poly.type
_entity_poly.pdbx_seq_one_letter_code
_entity_poly.pdbx_strand_id
1 'polypeptide(L)'
;RLWRIVDVLVEIGAQRGVSAAQVALAWLLGRPAVSSLVIGGRTETQFRDNIAAASLVLSGEERERLDAVSRPPLLYPYWHQQLTAKDRFGAADLVIDRSGI
;
A
#
# COMPACT_ATOMS: atom_id res chain seq x y z
N ARG A 1 0.95 8.11 14.11
CA ARG A 1 1.12 7.17 12.96
C ARG A 1 0.35 7.66 11.75
N LEU A 2 -0.97 7.90 11.88
CA LEU A 2 -1.81 8.44 10.80
C LEU A 2 -1.20 9.65 10.06
N TRP A 3 -0.85 10.71 10.78
CA TRP A 3 -0.30 11.93 10.17
C TRP A 3 0.96 11.68 9.35
N ARG A 4 1.89 10.86 9.86
CA ARG A 4 3.09 10.46 9.10
C ARG A 4 2.78 9.75 7.78
N ILE A 5 1.71 8.94 7.75
CA ILE A 5 1.26 8.29 6.51
C ILE A 5 0.73 9.34 5.52
N VAL A 6 -0.10 10.27 6.02
CA VAL A 6 -0.66 11.37 5.22
C VAL A 6 0.46 12.24 4.66
N ASP A 7 1.45 12.60 5.47
CA ASP A 7 2.59 13.43 5.05
C ASP A 7 3.35 12.80 3.88
N VAL A 8 3.66 11.49 3.98
CA VAL A 8 4.35 10.76 2.90
C VAL A 8 3.49 10.68 1.63
N LEU A 9 2.19 10.44 1.76
CA LEU A 9 1.27 10.42 0.62
C LEU A 9 1.21 11.77 -0.10
N VAL A 10 1.14 12.86 0.68
CA VAL A 10 1.10 14.24 0.14
C VAL A 10 2.44 14.60 -0.51
N GLU A 11 3.56 14.23 0.09
CA GLU A 11 4.90 14.51 -0.46
C GLU A 11 5.11 13.81 -1.80
N ILE A 12 4.82 12.50 -1.87
CA ILE A 12 4.90 11.73 -3.12
C ILE A 12 3.91 12.29 -4.15
N GLY A 13 2.69 12.63 -3.72
CA GLY A 13 1.68 13.24 -4.59
C GLY A 13 2.18 14.54 -5.22
N ALA A 14 2.74 15.43 -4.41
CA ALA A 14 3.31 16.69 -4.87
C ALA A 14 4.47 16.49 -5.86
N GLN A 15 5.38 15.55 -5.60
CA GLN A 15 6.50 15.22 -6.49
C GLN A 15 6.04 14.67 -7.84
N ARG A 16 4.92 13.95 -7.85
CA ARG A 16 4.35 13.32 -9.06
C ARG A 16 3.29 14.16 -9.76
N GLY A 17 2.86 15.28 -9.17
CA GLY A 17 1.76 16.11 -9.68
C GLY A 17 0.40 15.40 -9.63
N VAL A 18 0.21 14.49 -8.68
CA VAL A 18 -1.00 13.66 -8.50
C VAL A 18 -1.56 13.82 -7.09
N SER A 19 -2.82 13.45 -6.88
CA SER A 19 -3.41 13.57 -5.55
C SER A 19 -2.85 12.52 -4.58
N ALA A 20 -2.86 12.82 -3.28
CA ALA A 20 -2.52 11.85 -2.24
C ALA A 20 -3.44 10.61 -2.28
N ALA A 21 -4.69 10.77 -2.74
CA ALA A 21 -5.61 9.66 -2.93
C ALA A 21 -5.12 8.74 -4.06
N GLN A 22 -4.66 9.29 -5.19
CA GLN A 22 -4.08 8.50 -6.27
C GLN A 22 -2.87 7.69 -5.81
N VAL A 23 -1.97 8.29 -5.02
CA VAL A 23 -0.81 7.59 -4.46
C VAL A 23 -1.25 6.42 -3.57
N ALA A 24 -2.21 6.65 -2.68
CA ALA A 24 -2.70 5.60 -1.77
C ALA A 24 -3.37 4.43 -2.52
N LEU A 25 -4.20 4.75 -3.52
CA LEU A 25 -4.90 3.74 -4.33
C LEU A 25 -3.92 2.97 -5.23
N ALA A 26 -2.94 3.64 -5.83
CA ALA A 26 -1.89 3.01 -6.62
C ALA A 26 -1.00 2.08 -5.78
N TRP A 27 -0.66 2.49 -4.55
CA TRP A 27 0.05 1.63 -3.60
C TRP A 27 -0.76 0.37 -3.29
N LEU A 28 -2.06 0.51 -3.04
CA LEU A 28 -2.93 -0.62 -2.70
C LEU A 28 -3.12 -1.60 -3.88
N LEU A 29 -3.35 -1.09 -5.09
CA LEU A 29 -3.42 -1.89 -6.32
C LEU A 29 -2.11 -2.63 -6.63
N GLY A 30 -0.98 -2.07 -6.21
CA GLY A 30 0.33 -2.67 -6.40
C GLY A 30 0.64 -3.83 -5.44
N ARG A 31 -0.25 -4.23 -4.53
CA ARG A 31 0.00 -5.28 -3.54
C ARG A 31 -0.41 -6.66 -4.08
N PRO A 32 0.46 -7.70 -3.95
CA PRO A 32 0.15 -9.07 -4.40
C PRO A 32 -1.14 -9.68 -3.84
N ALA A 33 -1.53 -9.31 -2.62
CA ALA A 33 -2.73 -9.83 -1.96
C ALA A 33 -4.03 -9.12 -2.36
N VAL A 34 -3.96 -8.11 -3.24
CA VAL A 34 -5.10 -7.29 -3.66
C VAL A 34 -5.41 -7.61 -5.11
N SER A 35 -6.56 -8.25 -5.34
CA SER A 35 -7.03 -8.61 -6.69
C SER A 35 -7.86 -7.53 -7.36
N SER A 36 -8.61 -6.74 -6.58
CA SER A 36 -9.42 -5.63 -7.06
C SER A 36 -9.59 -4.58 -5.97
N LEU A 37 -9.96 -3.37 -6.37
CA LEU A 37 -10.18 -2.24 -5.48
C LEU A 37 -11.55 -1.62 -5.73
N VAL A 38 -12.38 -1.57 -4.69
CA VAL A 38 -13.65 -0.85 -4.72
C VAL A 38 -13.39 0.59 -4.30
N ILE A 39 -13.70 1.54 -5.19
CA ILE A 39 -13.54 2.98 -4.94
C ILE A 39 -14.89 3.68 -4.82
N GLY A 40 -14.94 4.72 -4.01
CA GLY A 40 -16.09 5.61 -3.87
C GLY A 40 -15.69 7.07 -4.06
N GLY A 41 -16.69 7.92 -4.31
CA GLY A 41 -16.54 9.36 -4.49
C GLY A 41 -17.90 10.03 -4.37
N ARG A 42 -17.93 11.29 -3.92
CA ARG A 42 -19.16 12.09 -3.85
C ARG A 42 -19.36 12.97 -5.06
N THR A 43 -18.34 13.08 -5.91
CA THR A 43 -18.32 13.94 -7.09
C THR A 43 -17.64 13.21 -8.24
N GLU A 44 -18.00 13.60 -9.45
CA GLU A 44 -17.37 13.08 -10.67
C GLU A 44 -15.86 13.34 -10.69
N THR A 45 -15.42 14.51 -10.25
CA THR A 45 -13.99 14.86 -10.17
C THR A 45 -13.21 13.87 -9.28
N GLN A 46 -13.77 13.50 -8.13
CA GLN A 46 -13.15 12.49 -7.25
C GLN A 46 -13.06 11.11 -7.92
N PHE A 47 -14.09 10.70 -8.66
CA PHE A 47 -14.04 9.44 -9.38
C PHE A 47 -12.98 9.46 -10.49
N ARG A 48 -12.91 10.53 -11.28
CA ARG A 48 -11.89 10.69 -12.33
C ARG A 48 -10.48 10.62 -11.75
N ASP A 49 -10.24 11.32 -10.65
CA ASP A 49 -8.97 11.30 -9.92
C ASP A 49 -8.63 9.88 -9.42
N ASN A 50 -9.54 9.25 -8.69
CA ASN A 50 -9.35 7.90 -8.13
C ASN A 50 -9.10 6.84 -9.22
N ILE A 51 -9.81 6.90 -10.36
CA ILE A 51 -9.65 5.96 -11.48
C ILE A 51 -8.25 6.10 -12.10
N ALA A 52 -7.75 7.33 -12.24
CA ALA A 52 -6.43 7.56 -12.82
C ALA A 52 -5.28 6.96 -11.97
N ALA A 53 -5.52 6.61 -10.70
CA ALA A 53 -4.57 5.85 -9.88
C ALA A 53 -4.19 4.49 -10.50
N ALA A 54 -5.08 3.86 -11.28
CA ALA A 54 -4.80 2.58 -11.93
C ALA A 54 -3.67 2.67 -12.98
N SER A 55 -3.37 3.88 -13.47
CA SER A 55 -2.26 4.12 -14.41
C SER A 55 -0.98 4.59 -13.72
N LEU A 56 -1.01 4.82 -12.41
CA LEU A 56 0.15 5.29 -11.64
C LEU A 56 0.98 4.10 -11.15
N VAL A 57 2.20 3.97 -11.67
CA VAL A 57 3.17 2.98 -11.18
C VAL A 57 4.15 3.64 -10.21
N LEU A 58 4.01 3.32 -8.92
CA LEU A 58 4.95 3.74 -7.90
C LEU A 58 6.28 3.00 -8.05
N SER A 59 7.38 3.74 -7.89
CA SER A 59 8.74 3.22 -7.83
C SER A 59 8.95 2.33 -6.60
N GLY A 60 10.04 1.56 -6.61
CA GLY A 60 10.43 0.73 -5.45
C GLY A 60 10.62 1.57 -4.19
N GLU A 61 11.30 2.71 -4.30
CA GLU A 61 11.56 3.63 -3.18
C GLU A 61 10.26 4.19 -2.58
N GLU A 62 9.34 4.67 -3.42
CA GLU A 62 8.05 5.18 -2.94
C GLU A 62 7.23 4.09 -2.23
N ARG A 63 7.25 2.86 -2.77
CA ARG A 63 6.59 1.70 -2.15
C ARG A 63 7.20 1.38 -0.80
N GLU A 64 8.53 1.32 -0.70
CA GLU A 64 9.26 1.07 0.55
C GLU A 64 8.97 2.14 1.60
N ARG A 65 8.96 3.43 1.21
CA ARG A 65 8.61 4.54 2.09
C ARG A 65 7.19 4.40 2.64
N LEU A 66 6.21 4.11 1.77
CA LEU A 66 4.82 3.91 2.16
C LEU A 66 4.62 2.67 3.03
N ASP A 67 5.28 1.56 2.71
CA ASP A 67 5.27 0.36 3.53
C ASP A 67 5.83 0.63 4.92
N ALA A 68 6.98 1.30 5.03
CA ALA A 68 7.63 1.60 6.31
C ALA A 68 6.73 2.43 7.25
N VAL A 69 6.07 3.49 6.75
CA VAL A 69 5.23 4.35 7.60
C VAL A 69 3.86 3.74 7.93
N SER A 70 3.36 2.85 7.08
CA SER A 70 2.00 2.28 7.18
C SER A 70 1.97 0.86 7.77
N ARG A 71 3.12 0.20 7.95
CA ARG A 71 3.19 -1.20 8.41
C ARG A 71 2.51 -1.45 9.77
N PRO A 72 1.51 -2.35 9.86
CA PRO A 72 0.96 -2.77 11.14
C PRO A 72 1.87 -3.80 11.85
N PRO A 73 1.71 -3.97 13.18
CA PRO A 73 2.33 -5.08 13.89
C PRO A 73 1.85 -6.43 13.32
N LEU A 74 2.70 -7.45 13.40
CA LEU A 74 2.37 -8.78 12.92
C LEU A 74 1.40 -9.47 13.89
N LEU A 75 0.14 -9.62 13.48
CA LEU A 75 -0.92 -10.17 14.33
C LEU A 75 -0.90 -11.71 14.34
N TYR A 76 -1.55 -12.31 15.36
CA TYR A 76 -1.83 -13.75 15.35
C TYR A 76 -2.80 -14.09 14.19
N PRO A 77 -2.63 -15.21 13.48
CA PRO A 77 -1.63 -16.27 13.67
C PRO A 77 -0.32 -16.03 12.91
N TYR A 78 -0.16 -14.93 12.20
CA TYR A 78 0.94 -14.72 11.27
C TYR A 78 2.33 -14.66 11.92
N TRP A 79 2.46 -14.12 13.14
CA TRP A 79 3.74 -14.18 13.85
C TRP A 79 4.15 -15.62 14.17
N HIS A 80 3.18 -16.47 14.51
CA HIS A 80 3.42 -17.87 14.82
C HIS A 80 3.75 -18.66 13.54
N GLN A 81 3.00 -18.40 12.46
CA GLN A 81 3.24 -19.03 11.16
C GLN A 81 4.59 -18.62 10.55
N GLN A 82 5.02 -17.37 10.71
CA GLN A 82 6.35 -16.95 10.25
C GLN A 82 7.48 -17.71 10.96
N LEU A 83 7.28 -18.11 12.22
CA LEU A 83 8.26 -18.91 12.97
C LEU A 83 8.22 -20.40 12.65
N THR A 84 7.05 -20.93 12.26
CA THR A 84 6.81 -22.40 12.24
C THR A 84 6.46 -22.97 10.87
N ALA A 85 6.06 -22.14 9.90
CA ALA A 85 5.52 -22.57 8.62
C ALA A 85 5.83 -21.56 7.48
N LYS A 86 6.91 -20.79 7.61
CA LYS A 86 7.31 -19.77 6.63
C LYS A 86 7.52 -20.34 5.23
N ASP A 87 8.03 -21.56 5.14
CA ASP A 87 8.24 -22.30 3.90
C ASP A 87 6.95 -22.50 3.09
N ARG A 88 5.78 -22.34 3.72
CA ARG A 88 4.46 -22.42 3.08
C ARG A 88 3.90 -21.08 2.60
N PHE A 89 4.60 -19.97 2.81
CA PHE A 89 4.12 -18.64 2.42
C PHE A 89 4.05 -18.49 0.90
N GLY A 90 2.89 -18.07 0.40
CA GLY A 90 2.72 -17.65 -0.98
C GLY A 90 3.12 -16.19 -1.21
N ALA A 91 3.02 -15.72 -2.45
CA ALA A 91 3.33 -14.32 -2.80
C ALA A 91 2.52 -13.30 -1.98
N ALA A 92 1.28 -13.63 -1.62
CA ALA A 92 0.44 -12.80 -0.76
C ALA A 92 0.93 -12.77 0.70
N ASP A 93 1.49 -13.86 1.22
CA ASP A 93 1.99 -13.94 2.60
C ASP A 93 3.37 -13.28 2.73
N LEU A 94 4.15 -13.20 1.66
CA LEU A 94 5.44 -12.50 1.68
C LEU A 94 5.31 -11.01 2.02
N VAL A 95 4.14 -10.39 1.80
CA VAL A 95 3.90 -8.98 2.14
C VAL A 95 3.83 -8.73 3.66
N ILE A 96 3.62 -9.79 4.45
CA ILE A 96 3.58 -9.73 5.90
C ILE A 96 4.83 -10.35 6.54
N ASP A 97 5.73 -10.94 5.76
CA ASP A 97 7.02 -11.45 6.27
C ASP A 97 7.80 -10.33 6.97
N ARG A 98 8.35 -10.65 8.14
CA ARG A 98 9.16 -9.75 8.97
C ARG A 98 10.59 -10.25 9.15
N SER A 99 11.01 -11.30 8.45
CA SER A 99 12.31 -11.96 8.71
C SER A 99 13.54 -11.17 8.28
N GLY A 100 13.38 -10.07 7.55
CA GLY A 100 14.46 -9.20 7.07
C GLY A 100 14.52 -7.82 7.78
N ILE A 101 13.91 -7.71 8.96
CA ILE A 101 13.88 -6.48 9.79
C ILE A 101 14.59 -6.80 11.10
#